data_AF-A0A316JIU2-F1
#
_entry.id   AF-A0A316JIU2-F1
#
_cell.length_a   1.000
_cell.length_b   1.000
_cell.length_c   1.000
_cell.angle_alpha   90.00
_cell.angle_beta   90.00
_cell.angle_gamma   90.00
#
_symmetry.space_group_name_H-M   'P 1'
#
loop_
_entity.id
_entity.type
_entity.pdbx_description
1 polymer ?
#
loop_
_entity_poly.entity_id
_entity_poly.type
_entity_poly.pdbx_seq_one_letter_code
_entity_poly.pdbx_strand_id
1 'polypeptide(L)'
;MPSKPRNRIGEVYGQLTVVRASEKRSKAGNAYWWCRCSCGQDREVPSDKLSHNLARKKPTVQACAACSRELQVEAVCEKNDREERQRRHEALANRQALKGLVPESWLALPLTDAHAREQGQVLFFRGTRCLRDHLAPYRINGGCLACSGQRPSATVPAAF
;
A
#
# COMPACT_ATOMS: atom_id res chain seq x y z
N MET A 1 -17.37 17.58 40.85
CA MET A 1 -18.25 18.41 39.99
C MET A 1 -18.19 17.84 38.57
N PRO A 2 -19.31 17.45 37.93
CA PRO A 2 -19.27 17.08 36.52
C PRO A 2 -18.89 18.33 35.71
N SER A 3 -17.78 18.27 34.99
CA SER A 3 -17.28 19.38 34.18
C SER A 3 -18.28 19.74 33.07
N LYS A 4 -18.48 21.04 32.85
CA LYS A 4 -19.35 21.56 31.78
C LYS A 4 -18.90 20.98 30.43
N PRO A 5 -19.81 20.46 29.59
CA PRO A 5 -19.43 19.88 28.31
C PRO A 5 -18.77 20.95 27.44
N ARG A 6 -17.53 20.69 27.02
CA ARG A 6 -16.75 21.58 26.14
C ARG A 6 -17.47 21.73 24.80
N ASN A 7 -17.86 22.95 24.44
CA ASN A 7 -18.35 23.27 23.11
C ASN A 7 -17.18 23.26 22.13
N ARG A 8 -17.33 22.55 21.01
CA ARG A 8 -16.31 22.42 19.96
C ARG A 8 -16.72 23.02 18.62
N ILE A 9 -17.89 23.66 18.53
CA ILE A 9 -18.36 24.29 17.29
C ILE A 9 -17.33 25.31 16.80
N GLY A 10 -16.98 25.24 15.52
CA GLY A 10 -15.97 26.07 14.88
C GLY A 10 -14.53 25.54 14.98
N GLU A 11 -14.26 24.52 15.81
CA GLU A 11 -12.93 23.91 15.87
C GLU A 11 -12.64 23.11 14.59
N VAL A 12 -11.38 23.16 14.12
CA VAL A 12 -10.93 22.50 12.89
C VAL A 12 -9.96 21.36 13.22
N TYR A 13 -10.17 20.18 12.65
CA TYR A 13 -9.36 18.98 12.82
C TYR A 13 -8.97 18.41 11.46
N GLY A 14 -7.78 18.76 10.96
CA GLY A 14 -7.38 18.46 9.59
C GLY A 14 -8.31 19.17 8.59
N GLN A 15 -9.04 18.39 7.81
CA GLN A 15 -10.03 18.87 6.83
C GLN A 15 -11.44 19.03 7.41
N LEU A 16 -11.69 18.65 8.67
CA LEU A 16 -13.00 18.71 9.29
C LEU A 16 -13.19 19.98 10.11
N THR A 17 -14.29 20.69 9.90
CA THR A 17 -14.75 21.79 10.76
C THR A 17 -16.00 21.36 11.53
N VAL A 18 -16.00 21.48 12.85
CA VAL A 18 -17.17 21.12 13.67
C VAL A 18 -18.28 22.15 13.46
N VAL A 19 -19.45 21.69 13.01
CA VAL A 19 -20.59 22.57 12.67
C VAL A 19 -21.71 22.52 13.71
N ARG A 20 -21.94 21.37 14.35
CA ARG A 20 -22.96 21.24 15.41
C ARG A 20 -22.73 20.03 16.31
N ALA A 21 -23.31 20.07 17.51
CA ALA A 21 -23.39 18.89 18.37
C ALA A 21 -24.35 17.85 17.78
N SER A 22 -24.08 16.57 18.02
CA SER A 22 -25.02 15.48 17.77
C SER A 22 -25.73 15.08 19.06
N GLU A 23 -26.93 14.52 18.91
CA GLU A 23 -27.69 13.89 19.99
C GLU A 23 -27.06 12.55 20.42
N LYS A 24 -26.20 11.96 19.58
CA LYS A 24 -25.55 10.68 19.89
C LYS A 24 -24.49 10.81 20.98
N ARG A 25 -24.41 9.78 21.80
CA ARG A 25 -23.39 9.58 22.83
C ARG A 25 -22.77 8.20 22.69
N SER A 26 -21.48 8.09 23.02
CA SER A 26 -20.83 6.78 23.06
C SER A 26 -21.25 6.02 24.32
N LYS A 27 -20.99 4.71 24.38
CA LYS A 27 -21.19 3.90 25.59
C LYS A 27 -20.42 4.44 26.81
N ALA A 28 -19.33 5.18 26.58
CA ALA A 28 -18.53 5.83 27.61
C ALA A 28 -18.97 7.28 27.91
N GLY A 29 -20.07 7.75 27.32
CA GLY A 29 -20.62 9.10 27.54
C GLY A 29 -20.05 10.21 26.65
N ASN A 30 -19.15 9.90 25.71
CA ASN A 30 -18.54 10.93 24.85
C ASN A 30 -19.56 11.53 23.90
N ALA A 31 -19.55 12.87 23.75
CA ALA A 31 -20.33 13.59 22.75
C ALA A 31 -19.91 13.19 21.33
N TYR A 32 -20.88 13.17 20.41
CA TYR A 32 -20.60 13.17 18.97
C TYR A 32 -20.81 14.57 18.40
N TRP A 33 -20.06 14.86 17.35
CA TRP A 33 -20.05 16.14 16.66
C TRP A 33 -20.25 15.94 15.17
N TRP A 34 -21.15 16.71 14.58
CA TRP A 34 -21.25 16.82 13.14
C TRP A 34 -20.17 17.77 12.65
N CYS A 35 -19.37 17.29 11.69
CA CYS A 35 -18.27 18.03 11.12
C CYS A 35 -18.45 18.13 9.60
N ARG A 36 -18.22 19.31 9.02
CA ARG A 36 -18.15 19.54 7.58
C ARG A 36 -16.71 19.39 7.12
N CYS A 37 -16.47 18.51 6.16
CA CYS A 37 -15.18 18.36 5.49
C CYS A 37 -14.96 19.48 4.47
N SER A 38 -13.71 19.82 4.18
CA SER A 38 -13.36 20.81 3.13
C SER A 38 -13.86 20.42 1.74
N CYS A 39 -14.07 19.12 1.47
CA CYS A 39 -14.71 18.64 0.25
C CYS A 39 -16.23 18.85 0.20
N GLY A 40 -16.82 19.39 1.26
CA GLY A 40 -18.26 19.64 1.36
C GLY A 40 -19.08 18.50 1.97
N GLN A 41 -18.51 17.31 2.23
CA GLN A 41 -19.25 16.22 2.88
C GLN A 41 -19.30 16.34 4.41
N ASP A 42 -20.39 15.91 5.03
CA ASP A 42 -20.51 15.83 6.49
C ASP A 42 -20.05 14.49 7.04
N ARG A 43 -19.53 14.51 8.27
CA ARG A 43 -19.22 13.30 9.05
C ARG A 43 -19.56 13.50 10.51
N GLU A 44 -20.23 12.51 11.09
CA GLU A 44 -20.46 12.44 12.53
C GLU A 44 -19.25 11.77 13.22
N VAL A 45 -18.62 12.47 14.17
CA VAL A 45 -17.35 12.04 14.79
C VAL A 45 -17.44 12.08 16.31
N PRO A 46 -17.01 11.04 17.03
CA PRO A 46 -16.95 11.07 18.48
C PRO A 46 -15.85 12.01 18.98
N SER A 47 -16.13 12.71 20.08
CA SER A 47 -15.25 13.76 20.62
C SER A 47 -13.85 13.29 20.98
N ASP A 48 -13.65 12.01 21.30
CA ASP A 48 -12.33 11.46 21.63
C ASP A 48 -11.46 11.20 20.40
N LYS A 49 -12.03 11.23 19.19
CA LYS A 49 -11.31 11.14 17.91
C LYS A 49 -11.00 12.51 17.28
N LEU A 50 -11.60 13.59 17.78
CA LEU A 50 -11.25 14.97 17.42
C LEU A 50 -10.13 15.46 18.36
N SER A 51 -8.87 15.30 17.92
CA SER A 51 -7.70 15.67 18.71
C SER A 51 -6.56 16.13 17.81
N HIS A 52 -5.85 17.18 18.24
CA HIS A 52 -4.60 17.64 17.62
C HIS A 52 -3.37 16.88 18.11
N ASN A 53 -3.50 16.11 19.20
CA ASN A 53 -2.39 15.32 19.71
C ASN A 53 -2.19 14.12 18.79
N LEU A 54 -1.11 14.12 18.00
CA LEU A 54 -0.76 13.01 17.11
C LEU A 54 0.08 11.91 17.79
N ALA A 55 0.65 12.19 18.96
CA ALA A 55 1.46 11.23 19.72
C ALA A 55 0.61 10.17 20.46
N ARG A 56 -0.72 10.35 20.52
CA ARG A 56 -1.62 9.41 21.19
C ARG A 56 -1.81 8.13 20.37
N LYS A 57 -1.89 6.99 21.07
CA LYS A 57 -2.13 5.66 20.45
C LYS A 57 -3.49 5.53 19.74
N LYS A 58 -4.48 6.36 20.08
CA LYS A 58 -5.83 6.28 19.52
C LYS A 58 -5.91 7.03 18.19
N PRO A 59 -6.56 6.48 17.15
CA PRO A 59 -6.68 7.15 15.85
C PRO A 59 -7.46 8.47 15.97
N THR A 60 -7.00 9.49 15.25
CA THR A 60 -7.75 10.72 14.97
C THR A 60 -8.69 10.53 13.79
N VAL A 61 -9.72 11.35 13.71
CA VAL A 61 -10.51 11.53 12.50
C VAL A 61 -10.28 12.96 12.02
N GLN A 62 -9.76 13.08 10.79
CA GLN A 62 -9.30 14.36 10.23
C GLN A 62 -9.91 14.69 8.86
N ALA A 63 -10.79 13.83 8.34
CA ALA A 63 -11.47 14.03 7.05
C ALA A 63 -12.80 13.26 7.03
N CYS A 64 -13.65 13.50 6.02
CA CYS A 64 -14.81 12.66 5.77
C CYS A 64 -14.40 11.21 5.43
N ALA A 65 -15.35 10.28 5.40
CA ALA A 65 -15.05 8.87 5.12
C ALA A 65 -14.49 8.67 3.69
N ALA A 66 -14.97 9.43 2.71
CA ALA A 66 -14.50 9.36 1.32
C ALA A 66 -13.06 9.87 1.19
N CYS A 67 -12.79 11.12 1.59
CA CYS A 67 -11.44 11.69 1.54
C CYS A 67 -10.43 10.87 2.36
N SER A 68 -10.83 10.34 3.52
CA SER A 68 -9.95 9.45 4.29
C SER A 68 -9.61 8.16 3.56
N ARG A 69 -10.53 7.61 2.75
CA ARG A 69 -10.28 6.44 1.90
C ARG A 69 -9.39 6.80 0.72
N GLU A 70 -9.65 7.91 0.06
CA GLU A 70 -8.85 8.40 -1.08
C GLU A 70 -7.38 8.58 -0.66
N LEU A 71 -7.12 9.30 0.41
CA LEU A 71 -5.78 9.49 0.96
C LEU A 71 -5.10 8.16 1.31
N GLN A 72 -5.85 7.19 1.85
CA GLN A 72 -5.30 5.87 2.14
C GLN A 72 -4.96 5.11 0.86
N VAL A 73 -5.79 5.20 -0.18
CA VAL A 73 -5.54 4.58 -1.49
C VAL A 73 -4.32 5.21 -2.14
N GLU A 74 -4.23 6.53 -2.19
CA GLU A 74 -3.07 7.27 -2.72
C GLU A 74 -1.78 6.86 -2.03
N ALA A 75 -1.78 6.80 -0.69
CA ALA A 75 -0.61 6.36 0.08
C ALA A 75 -0.21 4.90 -0.22
N VAL A 76 -1.20 4.00 -0.43
CA VAL A 76 -0.93 2.61 -0.83
C VAL A 76 -0.34 2.54 -2.24
N CYS A 77 -0.89 3.30 -3.20
CA CYS A 77 -0.36 3.38 -4.55
C CYS A 77 1.09 3.90 -4.55
N GLU A 78 1.37 4.99 -3.85
CA GLU A 78 2.71 5.57 -3.75
C GLU A 78 3.73 4.59 -3.14
N LYS A 79 3.31 3.85 -2.11
CA LYS A 79 4.11 2.78 -1.51
C LYS A 79 4.39 1.67 -2.53
N ASN A 80 3.36 1.19 -3.23
CA ASN A 80 3.49 0.12 -4.22
C ASN A 80 4.43 0.52 -5.36
N ASP A 81 4.36 1.77 -5.84
CA ASP A 81 5.23 2.31 -6.89
C ASP A 81 6.70 2.39 -6.45
N ARG A 82 6.92 2.76 -5.19
CA ARG A 82 8.26 2.78 -4.58
C ARG A 82 8.85 1.37 -4.48
N GLU A 83 8.08 0.42 -3.96
CA GLU A 83 8.49 -0.98 -3.85
C GLU A 83 8.71 -1.60 -5.24
N GLU A 84 7.90 -1.23 -6.24
CA GLU A 84 8.07 -1.70 -7.60
C GLU A 84 9.36 -1.18 -8.25
N ARG A 85 9.69 0.10 -8.06
CA ARG A 85 10.99 0.65 -8.49
C ARG A 85 12.16 -0.11 -7.87
N GLN A 86 12.07 -0.41 -6.58
CA GLN A 86 13.08 -1.20 -5.88
C GLN A 86 13.23 -2.61 -6.46
N ARG A 87 12.11 -3.33 -6.66
CA ARG A 87 12.12 -4.67 -7.28
C ARG A 87 12.73 -4.69 -8.69
N ARG A 88 12.49 -3.65 -9.50
CA ARG A 88 13.10 -3.53 -10.83
C ARG A 88 14.61 -3.33 -10.75
N HIS A 89 15.07 -2.48 -9.83
CA HIS A 89 16.49 -2.25 -9.61
C HIS A 89 17.21 -3.54 -9.16
N GLU A 90 16.64 -4.25 -8.19
CA GLU A 90 17.14 -5.56 -7.74
C GLU A 90 17.17 -6.59 -8.86
N ALA A 91 16.10 -6.67 -9.66
CA ALA A 91 16.05 -7.60 -10.79
C ALA A 91 17.13 -7.30 -11.85
N LEU A 92 17.41 -6.02 -12.13
CA LEU A 92 18.51 -5.62 -13.02
C LEU A 92 19.87 -6.04 -12.46
N ALA A 93 20.12 -5.80 -11.17
CA ALA A 93 21.35 -6.18 -10.50
C ALA A 93 21.56 -7.71 -10.53
N ASN A 94 20.53 -8.48 -10.19
CA ASN A 94 20.56 -9.94 -10.22
C ASN A 94 20.83 -10.46 -11.64
N ARG A 95 20.17 -9.88 -12.65
CA ARG A 95 20.38 -10.24 -14.06
C ARG A 95 21.78 -9.92 -14.56
N GLN A 96 22.41 -8.86 -14.07
CA GLN A 96 23.77 -8.51 -14.45
C GLN A 96 24.76 -9.63 -14.11
N ALA A 97 24.60 -10.25 -12.94
CA ALA A 97 25.40 -11.40 -12.51
C ALA A 97 25.11 -12.69 -13.30
N LEU A 98 24.03 -12.73 -14.08
CA LEU A 98 23.59 -13.91 -14.84
C LEU A 98 23.86 -13.79 -16.35
N LYS A 99 24.41 -12.67 -16.83
CA LYS A 99 24.76 -12.50 -18.25
C LYS A 99 25.74 -13.59 -18.69
N GLY A 100 25.43 -14.24 -19.82
CA GLY A 100 26.19 -15.40 -20.31
C GLY A 100 25.95 -16.73 -19.57
N LEU A 101 25.25 -16.72 -18.43
CA LEU A 101 24.91 -17.92 -17.65
C LEU A 101 23.47 -18.38 -17.87
N VAL A 102 22.60 -17.48 -18.34
CA VAL A 102 21.21 -17.77 -18.69
C VAL A 102 20.94 -17.34 -20.14
N PRO A 103 19.91 -17.91 -20.80
CA PRO A 103 19.55 -17.49 -22.15
C PRO A 103 19.25 -15.98 -22.24
N GLU A 104 19.77 -15.31 -23.26
CA GLU A 104 19.51 -13.89 -23.52
C GLU A 104 18.01 -13.60 -23.66
N SER A 105 17.23 -14.56 -24.17
CA SER A 105 15.77 -14.47 -24.24
C SER A 105 15.10 -14.32 -22.86
N TRP A 106 15.74 -14.75 -21.77
CA TRP A 106 15.24 -14.55 -20.40
C TRP A 106 15.61 -13.15 -19.89
N LEU A 107 16.79 -12.66 -20.24
CA LEU A 107 17.26 -11.32 -19.89
C LEU A 107 16.48 -10.22 -20.63
N ALA A 108 15.90 -10.54 -21.78
CA ALA A 108 14.99 -9.68 -22.53
C ALA A 108 13.56 -9.62 -21.97
N LEU A 109 13.17 -10.53 -21.05
CA LEU A 109 11.84 -10.51 -20.45
C LEU A 109 11.66 -9.29 -19.52
N PRO A 110 10.42 -8.89 -19.21
CA PRO A 110 10.12 -7.93 -18.17
C PRO A 110 10.75 -8.33 -16.82
N LEU A 111 11.13 -7.33 -16.04
CA LEU A 111 11.88 -7.48 -14.77
C LEU A 111 11.01 -8.09 -13.66
N THR A 112 9.77 -7.66 -13.58
CA THR A 112 8.79 -7.99 -12.54
C THR A 112 7.46 -8.37 -13.18
N ASP A 113 6.53 -8.87 -12.38
CA ASP A 113 5.16 -9.14 -12.80
C ASP A 113 4.42 -7.84 -13.19
N ALA A 114 4.60 -6.75 -12.44
CA ALA A 114 4.02 -5.46 -12.79
C ALA A 114 4.59 -4.92 -14.12
N HIS A 115 5.90 -5.01 -14.32
CA HIS A 115 6.53 -4.64 -15.59
C HIS A 115 6.02 -5.50 -16.76
N ALA A 116 5.76 -6.80 -16.54
CA ALA A 116 5.16 -7.64 -17.57
C ALA A 116 3.75 -7.19 -17.94
N ARG A 117 2.91 -6.83 -16.96
CA ARG A 117 1.57 -6.28 -17.20
C ARG A 117 1.62 -4.99 -18.03
N GLU A 118 2.53 -4.07 -17.71
CA GLU A 118 2.74 -2.82 -18.45
C GLU A 118 3.06 -3.05 -19.93
N GLN A 119 3.85 -4.10 -20.22
CA GLN A 119 4.24 -4.46 -21.58
C GLN A 119 3.26 -5.42 -22.27
N GLY A 120 2.14 -5.78 -21.65
CA GLY A 120 1.20 -6.77 -22.18
C GLY A 120 1.79 -8.20 -22.28
N GLN A 121 2.85 -8.48 -21.52
CA GLN A 121 3.47 -9.80 -21.47
C GLN A 121 2.95 -10.63 -20.30
N VAL A 122 3.04 -11.95 -20.42
CA VAL A 122 2.60 -12.91 -19.38
C VAL A 122 3.75 -13.55 -18.61
N LEU A 123 4.99 -13.32 -19.06
CA LEU A 123 6.21 -13.83 -18.46
C LEU A 123 7.11 -12.70 -17.98
N PHE A 124 7.89 -12.97 -16.93
CA PHE A 124 8.93 -12.07 -16.43
C PHE A 124 10.09 -12.89 -15.87
N PHE A 125 11.24 -12.26 -15.63
CA PHE A 125 12.40 -12.95 -15.06
C PHE A 125 13.13 -12.07 -14.04
N ARG A 126 13.00 -12.34 -12.74
CA ARG A 126 13.64 -11.49 -11.71
C ARG A 126 15.15 -11.69 -11.57
N GLY A 127 15.70 -12.75 -12.16
CA GLY A 127 17.08 -13.18 -11.87
C GLY A 127 17.26 -13.79 -10.48
N THR A 128 16.17 -14.11 -9.78
CA THR A 128 16.20 -14.76 -8.47
C THR A 128 15.72 -16.21 -8.56
N ARG A 129 16.22 -17.04 -7.65
CA ARG A 129 15.74 -18.42 -7.51
C ARG A 129 14.40 -18.47 -6.78
N CYS A 130 13.55 -19.42 -7.16
CA CYS A 130 12.28 -19.63 -6.47
C CYS A 130 12.49 -20.35 -5.12
N LEU A 131 11.42 -20.54 -4.35
CA LEU A 131 11.47 -21.27 -3.06
C LEU A 131 11.91 -22.75 -3.19
N ARG A 132 11.88 -23.31 -4.40
CA ARG A 132 12.41 -24.66 -4.73
C ARG A 132 13.80 -24.59 -5.38
N ASP A 133 14.49 -23.47 -5.21
CA ASP A 133 15.84 -23.22 -5.74
C ASP A 133 15.98 -23.22 -7.28
N HIS A 134 14.87 -23.10 -8.02
CA HIS A 134 14.94 -23.01 -9.49
C HIS A 134 15.26 -21.59 -9.96
N LEU A 135 16.20 -21.46 -10.90
CA LEU A 135 16.48 -20.25 -11.65
C LEU A 135 15.79 -20.31 -13.02
N ALA A 136 14.60 -19.73 -13.13
CA ALA A 136 13.83 -19.72 -14.37
C ALA A 136 12.88 -18.50 -14.44
N PRO A 137 12.35 -18.16 -15.63
CA PRO A 137 11.28 -17.17 -15.77
C PRO A 137 10.01 -17.59 -15.03
N TYR A 138 9.14 -16.62 -14.78
CA TYR A 138 7.89 -16.77 -14.03
C TYR A 138 6.69 -16.38 -14.88
N ARG A 139 5.54 -16.99 -14.56
CA ARG A 139 4.23 -16.54 -15.04
C ARG A 139 3.63 -15.54 -14.07
N ILE A 140 2.94 -14.53 -14.61
CA ILE A 140 2.07 -13.67 -13.80
C ILE A 140 1.04 -14.56 -13.07
N ASN A 141 0.83 -14.32 -11.78
CA ASN A 141 -0.06 -15.11 -10.91
C ASN A 141 0.28 -16.61 -10.82
N GLY A 142 1.50 -17.01 -11.21
CA GLY A 142 1.94 -18.39 -11.20
C GLY A 142 3.35 -18.55 -10.62
N GLY A 143 3.84 -19.79 -10.65
CA GLY A 143 5.20 -20.12 -10.26
C GLY A 143 6.24 -19.90 -11.37
N CYS A 144 7.50 -20.21 -11.08
CA CYS A 144 8.52 -20.28 -12.12
C CYS A 144 8.22 -21.43 -13.10
N LEU A 145 8.67 -21.27 -14.34
CA LEU A 145 8.42 -22.23 -15.43
C LEU A 145 9.03 -23.61 -15.13
N ALA A 146 10.12 -23.65 -14.37
CA ALA A 146 10.74 -24.90 -13.89
C ALA A 146 9.85 -25.67 -12.92
N CYS A 147 9.23 -25.00 -11.94
CA CYS A 147 8.29 -25.68 -11.03
C CYS A 147 7.11 -26.32 -11.76
N SER A 148 6.72 -25.74 -12.90
CA SER A 148 5.60 -26.23 -13.72
C SER A 148 6.00 -27.21 -14.83
N GLY A 149 7.28 -27.57 -14.95
CA GLY A 149 7.79 -28.45 -16.00
C GLY A 149 7.81 -27.85 -17.41
N GLN A 150 7.51 -26.57 -17.58
CA GLN A 150 7.45 -25.92 -18.90
C GLN A 150 8.81 -25.49 -19.43
N ARG A 151 9.81 -25.33 -18.55
CA ARG A 151 11.17 -24.93 -18.93
C ARG A 151 12.16 -25.43 -17.87
N PRO A 152 13.35 -25.94 -18.23
CA PRO A 152 14.35 -26.31 -17.23
C PRO A 152 14.85 -25.11 -16.43
N SER A 153 15.32 -25.35 -15.21
CA SER A 153 16.09 -24.37 -14.43
C SER A 153 17.46 -24.17 -15.07
N ALA A 154 17.98 -22.94 -15.05
CA ALA A 154 19.36 -22.69 -15.46
C ALA A 154 20.33 -23.36 -14.47
N THR A 155 21.35 -24.00 -15.00
CA THR A 155 22.43 -24.66 -14.26
C THR A 155 23.53 -23.65 -13.97
N VAL A 156 23.27 -22.76 -13.01
CA VAL A 156 24.23 -21.78 -12.54
C VAL A 156 24.65 -22.16 -11.12
N PRO A 157 25.95 -22.31 -10.81
CA PRO A 157 26.39 -22.56 -9.44
C PRO A 157 25.82 -21.49 -8.51
N ALA A 158 25.34 -21.90 -7.34
CA ALA A 158 24.91 -20.93 -6.34
C ALA A 158 26.11 -20.03 -6.04
N ALA A 159 25.94 -18.70 -6.12
CA ALA A 159 26.94 -17.79 -5.58
C ALA A 159 27.07 -18.11 -4.09
N PHE A 160 28.28 -18.51 -3.67
CA PHE A 160 28.64 -18.76 -2.27
C PHE A 160 28.64 -17.46 -1.46
#